data_AF-A0A1G7YEF8-F1
#
_entry.id   AF-A0A1G7YEF8-F1
#
_cell.length_a   1.000
_cell.length_b   1.000
_cell.length_c   1.000
_cell.angle_alpha   90.00
_cell.angle_beta   90.00
_cell.angle_gamma   90.00
#
_symmetry.space_group_name_H-M   'P 1'
#
loop_
_entity.id
_entity.type
_entity.pdbx_description
1 polymer ?
#
loop_
_entity_poly.entity_id
_entity_poly.type
_entity_poly.pdbx_seq_one_letter_code
_entity_poly.pdbx_strand_id
1 'polypeptide(L)'
;MDPLIAHRIENGRHPFELLVLGFGLVVGAPLLVGAPTPGSTEALLGPVMVRVWAWLLVGGCWVALTGAWWTWWRQLDRWVPAAARLRHDTGLLVEMVGLVAVGAGTVIYGIGVWDGLDTPGRQLPAAIIAGFGVACWVRASQIWRFVRSTLRAMREVGR
;
A
#
# COMPACT_ATOMS: atom_id res chain seq x y z
N MET A 1 15.99 19.82 -3.40
CA MET A 1 15.28 18.52 -3.53
C MET A 1 15.88 17.82 -4.73
N ASP A 2 16.24 16.55 -4.62
CA ASP A 2 16.87 15.85 -5.75
C ASP A 2 15.85 15.73 -6.89
N PRO A 3 16.06 16.38 -8.05
CA PRO A 3 15.12 16.37 -9.16
C PRO A 3 14.81 14.95 -9.65
N LEU A 4 15.70 13.98 -9.40
CA LEU A 4 15.47 12.57 -9.70
C LEU A 4 14.34 11.95 -8.86
N ILE A 5 14.15 12.38 -7.62
CA ILE A 5 13.08 11.85 -6.74
C ILE A 5 11.72 12.40 -7.17
N ALA A 6 11.64 13.71 -7.45
CA ALA A 6 10.43 14.33 -7.97
C ALA A 6 10.04 13.69 -9.32
N HIS A 7 11.01 13.55 -10.23
CA HIS A 7 10.78 12.96 -11.53
C HIS A 7 10.36 11.49 -11.46
N ARG A 8 10.88 10.69 -10.51
CA ARG A 8 10.51 9.27 -10.34
C ARG A 8 9.14 9.08 -9.69
N ILE A 9 8.67 10.04 -8.89
CA ILE A 9 7.30 10.06 -8.37
C ILE A 9 6.32 10.57 -9.45
N GLU A 10 6.74 11.52 -10.28
CA GLU A 10 5.95 12.05 -11.40
C GLU A 10 5.89 11.14 -12.63
N ASN A 11 6.93 10.32 -12.89
CA ASN A 11 7.00 9.40 -14.05
C ASN A 11 6.09 8.18 -13.96
N GLY A 12 5.10 8.22 -13.08
CA GLY A 12 4.10 7.18 -12.98
C GLY A 12 4.60 5.97 -12.21
N ARG A 13 3.64 5.34 -11.56
CA ARG A 13 3.83 4.11 -10.81
C ARG A 13 4.20 2.98 -11.77
N HIS A 14 5.11 2.10 -11.38
CA HIS A 14 5.43 0.96 -12.23
C HIS A 14 4.17 0.07 -12.35
N PRO A 15 3.74 -0.34 -13.56
CA PRO A 15 2.49 -1.08 -13.76
C PRO A 15 2.44 -2.38 -12.95
N PHE A 16 3.61 -2.96 -12.66
CA PHE A 16 3.75 -4.11 -11.76
C PHE A 16 3.23 -3.84 -10.33
N GLU A 17 3.48 -2.67 -9.74
CA GLU A 17 3.00 -2.37 -8.38
C GLU A 17 1.47 -2.33 -8.30
N LEU A 18 0.83 -1.75 -9.33
CA LEU A 18 -0.62 -1.71 -9.46
C LEU A 18 -1.18 -3.12 -9.64
N LEU A 19 -0.52 -3.94 -10.46
CA LEU A 19 -0.89 -5.34 -10.66
C LEU A 19 -0.78 -6.13 -9.36
N VAL A 20 0.29 -5.96 -8.57
CA VAL A 20 0.46 -6.65 -7.29
C VAL A 20 -0.61 -6.22 -6.27
N LEU A 21 -0.94 -4.93 -6.19
CA LEU A 21 -2.05 -4.47 -5.34
C LEU A 21 -3.41 -5.02 -5.79
N GLY A 22 -3.66 -5.03 -7.10
CA GLY A 22 -4.87 -5.60 -7.68
C GLY A 22 -4.98 -7.10 -7.38
N PHE A 23 -3.87 -7.82 -7.48
CA PHE A 23 -3.81 -9.23 -7.09
C PHE A 23 -4.07 -9.41 -5.58
N GLY A 24 -3.52 -8.53 -4.74
CA GLY A 24 -3.80 -8.50 -3.31
C GLY A 24 -5.28 -8.31 -2.98
N LEU A 25 -6.02 -7.51 -3.76
CA LEU A 25 -7.49 -7.42 -3.63
C LEU A 25 -8.18 -8.72 -4.03
N VAL A 26 -7.86 -9.26 -5.21
CA VAL A 26 -8.53 -10.45 -5.75
C VAL A 26 -8.31 -11.66 -4.85
N VAL A 27 -7.08 -11.84 -4.36
CA VAL A 27 -6.71 -12.95 -3.47
C VAL A 27 -7.15 -12.69 -2.03
N GLY A 28 -7.13 -11.45 -1.56
CA GLY A 28 -7.51 -11.10 -0.20
C GLY A 28 -9.02 -11.04 0.04
N ALA A 29 -9.83 -10.70 -0.97
CA ALA A 29 -11.28 -10.56 -0.82
C ALA A 29 -11.97 -11.84 -0.29
N PRO A 30 -11.61 -13.06 -0.73
CA PRO A 30 -12.08 -14.30 -0.11
C PRO A 30 -11.85 -14.39 1.40
N LEU A 31 -10.79 -13.79 1.96
CA LEU A 31 -10.52 -13.80 3.41
C LEU A 31 -11.55 -13.01 4.23
N LEU A 32 -12.33 -12.13 3.59
CA LEU A 32 -13.38 -11.36 4.28
C LEU A 32 -14.67 -12.16 4.49
N VAL A 33 -14.88 -13.22 3.70
CA VAL A 33 -16.15 -13.96 3.64
C VAL A 33 -15.99 -15.48 3.77
N GLY A 34 -14.79 -16.00 3.56
CA GLY A 34 -14.45 -17.41 3.60
C GLY A 34 -14.26 -17.96 5.01
N ALA A 35 -14.35 -19.28 5.14
CA ALA A 35 -13.98 -19.98 6.36
C ALA A 35 -12.46 -20.22 6.40
N PRO A 36 -11.84 -20.24 7.60
CA PRO A 36 -10.42 -20.51 7.74
C PRO A 36 -10.05 -21.85 7.11
N THR A 37 -9.09 -21.80 6.19
CA THR A 37 -8.57 -23.04 5.60
C THR A 37 -7.71 -23.77 6.65
N PRO A 38 -7.93 -25.07 6.92
CA PRO A 38 -7.14 -25.82 7.89
C PRO A 38 -5.64 -25.72 7.61
N GLY A 39 -4.84 -25.46 8.64
CA GLY A 39 -3.39 -25.36 8.53
C GLY A 39 -2.87 -24.06 7.88
N SER A 40 -3.74 -23.10 7.57
CA SER A 40 -3.35 -21.76 7.14
C SER A 40 -2.99 -20.85 8.32
N THR A 41 -2.33 -19.72 8.05
CA THR A 41 -2.07 -18.67 9.04
C THR A 41 -3.36 -18.13 9.66
N GLU A 42 -4.47 -18.20 8.92
CA GLU A 42 -5.80 -17.83 9.39
C GLU A 42 -6.26 -18.70 10.56
N ALA A 43 -5.93 -20.00 10.53
CA ALA A 43 -6.29 -20.92 11.60
C ALA A 43 -5.45 -20.72 12.88
N LEU A 44 -4.26 -20.13 12.76
CA LEU A 44 -3.39 -19.79 13.89
C LEU A 44 -3.80 -18.46 14.55
N LEU A 45 -4.40 -17.57 13.77
CA LEU A 45 -4.90 -16.28 14.24
C LEU A 45 -6.31 -16.44 14.80
N GLY A 46 -6.60 -15.77 15.93
CA GLY A 46 -7.98 -15.68 16.42
C GLY A 46 -8.89 -14.98 15.38
N PRO A 47 -10.20 -15.27 15.36
CA PRO A 47 -11.12 -14.80 14.31
C PRO A 47 -11.19 -13.27 14.20
N VAL A 48 -10.99 -12.55 15.32
CA VAL A 48 -10.91 -11.10 15.33
C VAL A 48 -9.65 -10.61 14.62
N MET A 49 -8.50 -11.24 14.88
CA MET A 49 -7.22 -10.85 14.30
C MET A 49 -7.19 -11.13 12.79
N VAL A 50 -7.78 -12.26 12.36
CA VAL A 50 -8.00 -12.57 10.94
C VAL A 50 -8.77 -11.45 10.24
N ARG A 51 -9.87 -10.98 10.82
CA ARG A 51 -10.66 -9.89 10.24
C ARG A 51 -9.86 -8.60 10.16
N VAL A 52 -9.14 -8.24 11.22
CA VAL A 52 -8.28 -7.04 11.23
C VAL A 52 -7.22 -7.15 10.13
N TRP A 53 -6.54 -8.30 10.04
CA TRP A 53 -5.56 -8.60 9.02
C TRP A 53 -6.13 -8.50 7.59
N ALA A 54 -7.28 -9.13 7.34
CA ALA A 54 -7.96 -9.11 6.06
C ALA A 54 -8.38 -7.69 5.66
N TRP A 55 -8.91 -6.89 6.59
CA TRP A 55 -9.25 -5.48 6.34
C TRP A 55 -8.02 -4.61 6.07
N LEU A 56 -6.92 -4.82 6.77
CA LEU A 56 -5.68 -4.10 6.51
C LEU A 56 -5.11 -4.40 5.13
N LEU A 57 -5.15 -5.67 4.71
CA LEU A 57 -4.71 -6.08 3.37
C LEU A 57 -5.67 -5.60 2.28
N VAL A 58 -6.95 -6.01 2.33
CA VAL A 58 -7.92 -5.72 1.27
C VAL A 58 -8.27 -4.24 1.26
N GLY A 59 -8.62 -3.68 2.41
CA GLY A 59 -8.90 -2.25 2.55
C GLY A 59 -7.68 -1.40 2.23
N GLY A 60 -6.49 -1.80 2.69
CA GLY A 60 -5.23 -1.12 2.33
C GLY A 60 -4.97 -1.13 0.83
N CYS A 61 -5.11 -2.27 0.16
CA CYS A 61 -4.95 -2.37 -1.29
C CYS A 61 -5.98 -1.52 -2.04
N TRP A 62 -7.24 -1.54 -1.59
CA TRP A 62 -8.32 -0.73 -2.18
C TRP A 62 -8.04 0.76 -2.08
N VAL A 63 -7.68 1.23 -0.88
CA VAL A 63 -7.32 2.62 -0.62
C VAL A 63 -6.08 3.01 -1.42
N ALA A 64 -5.05 2.15 -1.46
CA ALA A 64 -3.83 2.40 -2.22
C ALA A 64 -4.09 2.53 -3.73
N LEU A 65 -4.94 1.67 -4.29
CA LEU A 65 -5.35 1.73 -5.70
C LEU A 65 -6.23 2.94 -5.99
N THR A 66 -7.12 3.31 -5.06
CA THR A 66 -7.96 4.50 -5.21
C THR A 66 -7.11 5.77 -5.24
N GLY A 67 -6.11 5.88 -4.37
CA GLY A 67 -5.14 6.98 -4.39
C GLY A 67 -4.35 7.02 -5.70
N ALA A 68 -3.86 5.87 -6.15
CA ALA A 68 -3.14 5.74 -7.42
C ALA A 68 -3.99 6.15 -8.62
N TRP A 69 -5.23 5.67 -8.65
CA TRP A 69 -6.22 6.01 -9.67
C TRP A 69 -6.43 7.52 -9.74
N TRP A 70 -6.61 8.18 -8.59
CA TRP A 70 -6.77 9.64 -8.55
C TRP A 70 -5.55 10.37 -9.13
N THR A 71 -4.33 9.90 -8.85
CA THR A 71 -3.13 10.50 -9.44
C THR A 71 -3.04 10.30 -10.96
N TRP A 72 -3.61 9.23 -11.50
CA TRP A 72 -3.63 8.95 -12.95
C TRP A 72 -4.53 9.92 -13.73
N TRP A 73 -5.66 10.33 -13.16
CA TRP A 73 -6.58 11.30 -13.78
C TRP A 73 -5.96 12.69 -14.00
N ARG A 74 -4.79 12.98 -13.42
CA ARG A 74 -3.98 14.19 -13.71
C ARG A 74 -3.71 14.35 -15.22
N GLN A 75 -3.63 13.26 -15.98
CA GLN A 75 -3.44 13.33 -17.44
C GLN A 75 -4.63 13.94 -18.18
N LEU A 76 -5.85 13.84 -17.61
CA LEU A 76 -7.09 14.37 -18.18
C LEU A 76 -7.37 15.81 -17.75
N ASP A 77 -6.88 16.23 -16.57
CA ASP A 77 -7.06 17.57 -15.99
C ASP A 77 -6.15 18.65 -16.62
N ARG A 78 -5.71 18.47 -17.88
CA ARG A 78 -4.86 19.42 -18.64
C ARG A 78 -5.45 20.83 -18.73
N TRP A 79 -6.75 20.96 -18.48
CA TRP A 79 -7.55 22.17 -18.60
C TRP A 79 -7.66 22.99 -17.31
N VAL A 80 -7.35 22.44 -16.12
CA VAL A 80 -7.43 23.16 -14.83
C VAL A 80 -6.20 22.88 -13.94
N PRO A 81 -5.11 23.63 -14.10
CA PRO A 81 -3.81 23.32 -13.47
C PRO A 81 -3.82 23.35 -11.93
N ALA A 82 -4.61 24.25 -11.32
CA ALA A 82 -4.66 24.41 -9.87
C ALA A 82 -5.39 23.24 -9.19
N ALA A 83 -6.52 22.81 -9.75
CA ALA A 83 -7.28 21.66 -9.25
C ALA A 83 -6.49 20.34 -9.43
N ALA A 84 -5.74 20.23 -10.53
CA ALA A 84 -4.89 19.06 -10.81
C ALA A 84 -3.83 18.82 -9.73
N ARG A 85 -3.22 19.89 -9.17
CA ARG A 85 -2.21 19.76 -8.09
C ARG A 85 -2.81 19.26 -6.78
N LEU A 86 -3.92 19.85 -6.33
CA LEU A 86 -4.62 19.44 -5.10
C LEU A 86 -5.09 17.98 -5.17
N ARG A 87 -5.61 17.56 -6.31
CA ARG A 87 -6.03 16.17 -6.57
C ARG A 87 -4.86 15.20 -6.51
N HIS A 88 -3.71 15.58 -7.08
CA HIS A 88 -2.51 14.76 -7.07
C HIS A 88 -1.96 14.55 -5.65
N ASP A 89 -1.81 15.62 -4.88
CA ASP A 89 -1.31 15.53 -3.50
C ASP A 89 -2.24 14.71 -2.60
N THR A 90 -3.55 14.90 -2.76
CA THR A 90 -4.55 14.10 -2.04
C THR A 90 -4.48 12.62 -2.44
N GLY A 91 -4.38 12.33 -3.74
CA GLY A 91 -4.22 10.97 -4.25
C GLY A 91 -2.97 10.28 -3.72
N LEU A 92 -1.84 10.98 -3.63
CA LEU A 92 -0.61 10.47 -3.03
C LEU A 92 -0.77 10.18 -1.54
N LEU A 93 -1.45 11.05 -0.78
CA LEU A 93 -1.72 10.81 0.64
C LEU A 93 -2.62 9.59 0.85
N VAL A 94 -3.68 9.46 0.05
CA VAL A 94 -4.57 8.29 0.08
C VAL A 94 -3.78 7.03 -0.27
N GLU A 95 -2.92 7.08 -1.31
CA GLU A 95 -2.03 5.97 -1.66
C GLU A 95 -1.15 5.56 -0.48
N MET A 96 -0.51 6.53 0.18
CA MET A 96 0.36 6.30 1.32
C MET A 96 -0.37 5.62 2.48
N VAL A 97 -1.57 6.08 2.83
CA VAL A 97 -2.37 5.48 3.91
C VAL A 97 -2.71 4.03 3.58
N GLY A 98 -3.14 3.75 2.35
CA GLY A 98 -3.41 2.39 1.90
C GLY A 98 -2.17 1.49 1.98
N LEU A 99 -1.02 1.98 1.50
CA LEU A 99 0.24 1.23 1.55
C LEU A 99 0.68 0.95 2.99
N VAL A 100 0.52 1.90 3.92
CA VAL A 100 0.78 1.71 5.35
C VAL A 100 -0.19 0.70 5.95
N ALA A 101 -1.46 0.68 5.56
CA ALA A 101 -2.36 -0.38 6.02
C ALA A 101 -1.91 -1.76 5.52
N VAL A 102 -1.55 -1.87 4.22
CA VAL A 102 -1.12 -3.14 3.62
C VAL A 102 0.06 -3.74 4.35
N GLY A 103 1.16 -3.01 4.51
CA GLY A 103 2.32 -3.61 5.16
C GLY A 103 2.11 -3.82 6.68
N ALA A 104 1.15 -3.15 7.33
CA ALA A 104 0.81 -3.45 8.72
C ALA A 104 0.13 -4.82 8.76
N GLY A 105 -0.74 -5.09 7.79
CA GLY A 105 -1.24 -6.43 7.51
C GLY A 105 -0.12 -7.45 7.25
N THR A 106 0.93 -7.09 6.50
CA THR A 106 2.06 -8.00 6.27
C THR A 106 2.88 -8.29 7.53
N VAL A 107 2.98 -7.35 8.48
CA VAL A 107 3.62 -7.59 9.78
C VAL A 107 2.80 -8.59 10.61
N ILE A 108 1.47 -8.44 10.65
CA ILE A 108 0.58 -9.39 11.33
C ILE A 108 0.75 -10.79 10.73
N TYR A 109 0.79 -10.89 9.39
CA TYR A 109 1.06 -12.15 8.71
C TYR A 109 2.45 -12.72 9.08
N GLY A 110 3.47 -11.87 9.13
CA GLY A 110 4.83 -12.27 9.50
C GLY A 110 4.91 -12.87 10.90
N ILE A 111 4.21 -12.28 11.88
CA ILE A 111 4.10 -12.84 13.23
C ILE A 111 3.43 -14.22 13.19
N GLY A 112 2.33 -14.36 12.46
CA GLY A 112 1.61 -15.62 12.33
C GLY A 112 2.42 -16.73 11.64
N VAL A 113 3.30 -16.38 10.69
CA VAL A 113 4.20 -17.36 10.07
C VAL A 113 5.40 -17.69 10.96
N TRP A 114 5.93 -16.72 11.71
CA TRP A 114 7.05 -16.97 12.63
C TRP A 114 6.72 -18.07 13.63
N ASP A 115 5.51 -18.07 14.17
CA ASP A 115 4.99 -19.09 15.09
C ASP A 115 4.80 -20.48 14.42
N GLY A 116 4.74 -20.51 13.08
CA GLY A 116 4.50 -21.72 12.28
C GLY A 116 5.67 -22.18 11.43
N LEU A 117 6.89 -21.66 11.67
CA LEU A 117 8.08 -21.90 10.84
C LEU A 117 8.53 -23.37 10.80
N ASP A 118 8.12 -24.19 11.76
CA ASP A 118 8.44 -25.61 11.83
C ASP A 118 7.79 -26.45 10.72
N THR A 119 6.83 -25.87 9.99
CA THR A 119 6.17 -26.55 8.86
C THR A 119 6.88 -26.24 7.54
N PRO A 120 7.55 -27.21 6.90
CA PRO A 120 8.18 -27.01 5.60
C PRO A 120 7.12 -26.62 4.55
N GLY A 121 7.39 -25.54 3.80
CA GLY A 121 6.49 -25.00 2.77
C GLY A 121 5.90 -23.62 3.07
N ARG A 122 5.87 -23.18 4.33
CA ARG A 122 5.34 -21.85 4.72
C ARG A 122 6.31 -20.69 4.47
N GLN A 123 7.59 -20.99 4.30
CA GLN A 123 8.68 -20.02 4.16
C GLN A 123 8.56 -19.18 2.87
N LEU A 124 8.18 -19.81 1.74
CA LEU A 124 8.08 -19.12 0.46
C LEU A 124 6.95 -18.07 0.45
N PRO A 125 5.69 -18.39 0.85
CA PRO A 125 4.65 -17.38 1.01
C PRO A 125 5.03 -16.26 1.98
N ALA A 126 5.71 -16.57 3.10
CA ALA A 126 6.20 -15.55 4.01
C ALA A 126 7.23 -14.61 3.40
N ALA A 127 8.21 -15.14 2.66
CA ALA A 127 9.20 -14.30 1.98
C ALA A 127 8.54 -13.37 0.95
N ILE A 128 7.54 -13.86 0.20
CA ILE A 128 6.80 -13.06 -0.78
C ILE A 128 6.01 -11.95 -0.08
N ILE A 129 5.27 -12.27 0.97
CA ILE A 129 4.45 -11.29 1.70
C ILE A 129 5.33 -10.27 2.44
N ALA A 130 6.46 -10.70 3.01
CA ALA A 130 7.43 -9.80 3.62
C ALA A 130 8.05 -8.85 2.59
N GLY A 131 8.47 -9.36 1.42
CA GLY A 131 8.99 -8.55 0.32
C GLY A 131 7.96 -7.51 -0.16
N PHE A 132 6.69 -7.91 -0.27
CA PHE A 132 5.59 -7.01 -0.60
C PHE A 132 5.37 -5.93 0.48
N GLY A 133 5.42 -6.30 1.76
CA GLY A 133 5.33 -5.36 2.88
C GLY A 133 6.44 -4.32 2.88
N VAL A 134 7.69 -4.77 2.67
CA VAL A 134 8.85 -3.88 2.53
C VAL A 134 8.70 -2.94 1.34
N ALA A 135 8.23 -3.44 0.19
CA ALA A 135 7.97 -2.61 -0.98
C ALA A 135 6.92 -1.52 -0.68
N CYS A 136 5.83 -1.87 0.01
CA CYS A 136 4.81 -0.92 0.44
C CYS A 136 5.39 0.16 1.39
N TRP A 137 6.25 -0.24 2.33
CA TRP A 137 6.88 0.66 3.31
C TRP A 137 7.83 1.65 2.64
N VAL A 138 8.67 1.15 1.73
CA VAL A 138 9.62 1.97 0.97
C VAL A 138 8.86 3.00 0.16
N ARG A 139 7.78 2.58 -0.52
CA ARG A 139 6.93 3.48 -1.30
C ARG A 139 6.23 4.52 -0.42
N ALA A 140 5.60 4.11 0.67
CA ALA A 140 4.97 5.04 1.63
C ALA A 140 5.98 6.07 2.16
N SER A 141 7.21 5.64 2.45
CA SER A 141 8.29 6.53 2.90
C SER A 141 8.71 7.54 1.84
N GLN A 142 8.74 7.14 0.56
CA GLN A 142 9.03 8.05 -0.56
C GLN A 142 7.94 9.11 -0.69
N ILE A 143 6.67 8.72 -0.63
CA ILE A 143 5.52 9.65 -0.67
C ILE A 143 5.57 10.62 0.51
N TRP A 144 5.84 10.13 1.72
CA TRP A 144 5.97 10.97 2.91
C TRP A 144 7.06 12.03 2.77
N ARG A 145 8.25 11.64 2.26
CA ARG A 145 9.35 12.57 2.02
C ARG A 145 8.95 13.66 1.02
N PHE A 146 8.24 13.29 -0.04
CA PHE A 146 7.71 14.23 -1.04
C PHE A 146 6.73 15.22 -0.39
N VAL A 147 5.68 14.74 0.25
CA VAL A 147 4.67 15.58 0.92
C VAL A 147 5.32 16.52 1.93
N ARG A 148 6.25 16.00 2.74
CA ARG A 148 6.96 16.80 3.74
C ARG A 148 7.81 17.91 3.11
N SER A 149 8.44 17.65 1.96
CA SER A 149 9.19 18.68 1.23
C SER A 149 8.28 19.77 0.65
N THR A 150 7.13 19.39 0.07
CA THR A 150 6.17 20.35 -0.49
C THR A 150 5.58 21.23 0.60
N LEU A 151 5.19 20.66 1.74
CA LEU A 151 4.67 21.41 2.89
C LEU A 151 5.69 22.40 3.46
N ARG A 152 6.99 22.05 3.45
CA ARG A 152 8.05 22.98 3.87
C ARG A 152 8.19 24.15 2.90
N ALA A 153 8.23 23.87 1.60
CA ALA A 153 8.32 24.91 0.57
C ALA A 153 7.13 25.88 0.63
N MET A 154 5.90 25.39 0.85
CA MET A 154 4.72 26.25 1.01
C MET A 154 4.82 27.18 2.24
N ARG A 155 5.42 26.71 3.34
CA ARG A 155 5.62 27.53 4.55
C ARG A 155 6.65 28.64 4.35
N GLU A 156 7.63 28.42 3.48
CA GLU A 156 8.67 29.42 3.18
C GLU A 156 8.15 30.52 2.24
N VAL A 157 7.27 30.19 1.29
CA VAL A 157 6.65 31.17 0.37
C VAL A 157 5.57 32.03 1.05
N GLY A 158 4.94 31.51 2.10
CA GLY A 158 3.93 32.24 2.87
C GLY A 158 4.49 33.20 3.93
N ARG A 159 5.83 33.34 4.05
CA ARG A 159 6.51 34.30 4.92
C ARG A 159 7.07 35.44 4.10
#